data_AF-A0A395H1L8-F1
#
_entry.id   AF-A0A395H1L8-F1
#
_cell.length_a   1.000
_cell.length_b   1.000
_cell.length_c   1.000
_cell.angle_alpha   90.00
_cell.angle_beta   90.00
_cell.angle_gamma   90.00
#
_symmetry.space_group_name_H-M   'P 1'
#
loop_
_entity.id
_entity.type
_entity.pdbx_description
1 polymer ?
#
loop_
_entity_poly.entity_id
_entity_poly.type
_entity_poly.pdbx_seq_one_letter_code
_entity_poly.pdbx_strand_id
1 'polypeptide(L)' 'YRDFYFFIFKKNNNLYLYMDYRDLNKISIKNYYSLFFILEIPNRVLGSKYFLKNNIKNTYY' A
#
# COMPACT_ATOMS: atom_id res chain seq x y z
N TYR A 1 -11.05 -26.55 1.86
CA TYR A 1 -9.97 -25.77 2.48
C TYR A 1 -9.62 -24.64 1.52
N ARG A 2 -9.68 -23.38 1.98
CA ARG A 2 -9.23 -22.24 1.17
C ARG A 2 -7.80 -21.94 1.59
N ASP A 3 -6.88 -22.04 0.64
CA ASP A 3 -5.47 -21.81 0.92
C ASP A 3 -5.25 -20.35 1.30
N PHE A 4 -4.46 -20.13 2.35
CA PHE A 4 -4.11 -18.80 2.85
C PHE A 4 -2.95 -18.17 2.05
N TYR A 5 -2.27 -18.96 1.21
CA TYR A 5 -1.05 -18.57 0.51
C TYR A 5 -1.18 -18.84 -0.98
N PHE A 6 -0.87 -17.85 -1.80
CA PHE A 6 -0.90 -17.89 -3.25
C PHE A 6 0.43 -17.43 -3.81
N PHE A 7 0.83 -17.97 -4.97
CA PHE A 7 1.92 -17.41 -5.75
C PHE A 7 1.37 -16.62 -6.94
N ILE A 8 1.82 -15.38 -7.09
CA ILE A 8 1.38 -14.46 -8.15
C ILE A 8 2.58 -14.09 -9.01
N PHE A 9 2.44 -14.31 -10.33
CA PHE A 9 3.38 -13.79 -11.31
C PHE A 9 3.14 -12.30 -11.55
N LYS A 10 4.20 -11.50 -11.42
CA LYS A 10 4.18 -10.07 -11.72
C LYS A 10 4.83 -9.81 -13.09
N LYS A 11 4.59 -8.60 -13.63
CA LYS A 11 5.10 -8.17 -14.94
C LYS A 11 6.63 -8.16 -15.07
N ASN A 12 7.36 -8.19 -13.96
CA ASN A 12 8.81 -8.31 -13.91
C ASN A 12 9.28 -9.78 -13.94
N ASN A 13 8.42 -10.71 -14.34
CA ASN A 13 8.64 -12.16 -14.40
C ASN A 13 9.00 -12.82 -13.06
N ASN A 14 8.87 -12.09 -11.95
CA ASN A 14 9.12 -12.62 -10.62
C ASN A 14 7.84 -13.20 -10.02
N LEU A 15 8.02 -14.29 -9.27
CA LEU A 15 6.99 -14.94 -8.48
C LEU A 15 6.96 -14.33 -7.07
N TYR A 16 5.78 -13.90 -6.61
CA TYR A 16 5.61 -13.35 -5.28
C TYR A 16 4.64 -14.21 -4.46
N LEU A 17 5.01 -14.46 -3.20
CA LEU A 17 4.09 -15.03 -2.22
C LEU A 17 3.07 -13.97 -1.80
N TYR A 18 1.80 -14.33 -1.87
CA TYR A 18 0.66 -13.50 -1.49
C TYR A 18 -0.15 -14.21 -0.42
N MET A 19 -0.33 -13.57 0.73
CA MET A 19 -1.23 -14.06 1.77
C MET A 19 -2.64 -13.51 1.58
N ASP A 20 -3.64 -14.39 1.63
CA ASP A 20 -5.05 -14.04 1.53
C ASP A 20 -5.62 -13.65 2.89
N TYR A 21 -5.51 -12.37 3.22
CA TYR A 21 -6.01 -11.78 4.45
C TYR A 21 -7.53 -11.53 4.48
N ARG A 22 -8.31 -11.93 3.46
CA ARG A 22 -9.73 -11.53 3.38
C ARG A 22 -10.56 -11.96 4.59
N ASP A 23 -10.35 -13.17 5.10
CA ASP A 23 -11.10 -13.65 6.27
C ASP A 23 -10.54 -13.09 7.59
N LEU A 24 -9.22 -12.86 7.66
CA LEU A 24 -8.57 -12.14 8.77
C LEU A 24 -9.03 -10.68 8.87
N ASN A 25 -9.22 -10.01 7.74
CA ASN A 25 -9.67 -8.62 7.67
C ASN A 25 -11.14 -8.42 8.07
N LYS A 26 -11.93 -9.50 8.16
CA LYS A 26 -13.32 -9.45 8.65
C LYS A 26 -13.38 -9.46 10.18
N ILE A 27 -12.42 -10.14 10.82
CA ILE A 27 -12.36 -10.27 12.28
C ILE A 27 -11.51 -9.19 12.93
N SER A 28 -10.65 -8.51 12.17
CA SER A 28 -9.78 -7.45 12.70
C SER A 28 -10.52 -6.12 12.91
N ILE A 29 -10.22 -5.45 14.02
CA ILE A 29 -10.69 -4.09 14.31
C ILE A 29 -9.98 -3.13 13.35
N LYS A 30 -10.76 -2.35 12.61
CA LYS A 30 -10.22 -1.33 11.68
C LYS A 30 -9.96 -0.03 12.44
N ASN A 31 -8.69 0.26 12.71
CA ASN A 31 -8.29 1.56 13.22
C ASN A 31 -8.42 2.61 12.11
N TYR A 32 -9.13 3.70 12.39
CA TYR A 32 -9.22 4.84 11.48
C TYR A 32 -7.96 5.70 11.60
N TYR A 33 -7.21 5.78 10.50
CA TYR A 33 -6.12 6.73 10.35
C TYR A 33 -6.54 7.77 9.33
N SER A 34 -6.31 9.05 9.64
CA SER A 34 -6.54 10.14 8.69
C SER A 34 -5.52 10.04 7.55
N LEU A 35 -5.94 9.45 6.43
CA LEU A 35 -5.15 9.44 5.22
C LEU A 35 -5.48 10.68 4.40
N PHE A 36 -4.46 11.48 4.07
CA PHE A 36 -4.67 12.64 3.21
C PHE A 36 -5.13 12.19 1.82
N PHE A 37 -6.18 12.82 1.32
CA PHE A 37 -6.64 12.59 -0.03
C PHE A 37 -5.56 13.07 -1.00
N ILE A 38 -5.16 12.22 -1.94
CA ILE A 38 -3.97 12.48 -2.77
C ILE A 38 -4.09 13.77 -3.59
N LEU A 39 -5.32 14.20 -3.91
CA LEU A 39 -5.57 15.45 -4.64
C LEU A 39 -5.43 16.71 -3.77
N GLU A 40 -5.44 16.58 -2.44
CA GLU A 40 -5.16 17.71 -1.53
C GLU A 40 -3.66 18.00 -1.40
N ILE A 41 -2.81 17.00 -1.66
CA ILE A 41 -1.35 17.15 -1.54
C ILE A 41 -0.81 18.22 -2.50
N PRO A 42 -1.17 18.24 -3.81
CA PRO A 42 -0.77 19.30 -4.72
C PRO A 42 -1.14 20.70 -4.23
N ASN A 43 -2.36 20.88 -3.72
CA ASN A 43 -2.84 22.18 -3.24
C ASN A 43 -1.97 22.76 -2.12
N ARG A 44 -1.37 21.89 -1.29
CA ARG A 44 -0.47 22.30 -0.19
C ARG A 44 0.92 22.70 -0.63
N VAL A 45 1.32 22.28 -1.82
CA VAL A 45 2.66 22.53 -2.36
C VAL A 45 2.63 23.47 -3.58
N LEU A 46 1.45 24.03 -3.90
CA LEU A 46 1.32 25.11 -4.87
C LEU A 46 2.17 26.30 -4.42
N GLY A 47 3.05 26.77 -5.31
CA GLY A 47 3.95 27.89 -5.05
C GLY A 47 5.38 27.50 -4.63
N SER A 48 5.67 26.22 -4.36
CA SER A 48 7.06 25.79 -4.18
C SER A 48 7.80 25.67 -5.51
N LYS A 49 9.00 26.23 -5.56
CA LYS A 49 9.85 26.25 -6.77
C LYS A 49 10.61 24.94 -7.01
N TYR A 50 10.87 24.17 -5.95
CA TYR A 50 11.62 22.92 -5.98
C TYR A 50 10.90 21.86 -5.16
N PHE A 51 10.90 20.63 -5.66
CA PHE A 51 10.25 19.49 -5.02
C PHE A 51 11.25 18.35 -4.87
N LEU A 52 11.19 17.66 -3.74
CA LEU A 52 11.95 16.43 -3.50
C LEU A 52 10.97 15.31 -3.16
N LYS A 53 11.09 14.18 -3.88
CA LYS A 53 10.28 12.99 -3.63
C LYS A 53 11.18 11.87 -3.12
N ASN A 54 11.03 11.53 -1.85
CA ASN A 54 11.71 10.38 -1.27
C ASN A 54 10.76 9.20 -1.25
N ASN A 55 11.25 8.02 -1.67
CA ASN A 55 10.50 6.78 -1.58
C ASN A 55 11.18 5.87 -0.56
N ILE A 56 10.45 5.54 0.51
CA ILE A 56 10.95 4.61 1.53
C ILE A 56 10.73 3.18 0.99
N LYS A 57 11.80 2.39 0.94
CA LYS A 57 11.70 0.96 0.61
C LYS A 57 11.31 0.19 1.88
N ASN A 58 10.57 -0.90 1.72
CA ASN A 58 10.20 -1.80 2.81
C ASN A 58 9.37 -1.12 3.94
N THR A 59 8.42 -0.24 3.62
CA THR A 59 7.61 0.43 4.66
C THR A 59 6.69 -0.50 5.46
N TYR A 60 6.38 -1.67 4.90
CA TYR A 60 5.48 -2.66 5.49
C TYR A 60 6.19 -3.96 5.89
N TYR A 61 7.46 -4.10 5.51
CA TYR A 61 8.27 -5.29 5.74
C TYR A 61 9.23 -5.04 6.89
#